data_AF-A0A961NCF7-F1
#
_entry.id   AF-A0A961NCF7-F1
#
_cell.length_a   1.000
_cell.length_b   1.000
_cell.length_c   1.000
_cell.angle_alpha   90.00
_cell.angle_beta   90.00
_cell.angle_gamma   90.00
#
_symmetry.space_group_name_H-M   'P 1'
#
loop_
_entity.id
_entity.type
_entity.pdbx_description
1 polymer ?
#
loop_
_entity_poly.entity_id
_entity_poly.type
_entity_poly.pdbx_seq_one_letter_code
_entity_poly.pdbx_strand_id
1 'polypeptide(L)' 'MAKIKVANPVVELDGDEMTRIIWQFIKDKLIHPYLDLEIDYYDLSVENRDATGDQVTIDAANAIKKYGVGIK' A
#
# COMPACT_ATOMS: atom_id res chain seq x y z
N MET A 1 -5.90 23.32 6.43
CA MET A 1 -4.47 23.12 6.77
C MET A 1 -3.77 22.58 5.54
N ALA A 2 -2.52 22.97 5.30
CA ALA A 2 -1.71 22.33 4.25
C ALA A 2 -1.40 20.88 4.67
N LYS A 3 -1.39 19.95 3.72
CA LYS A 3 -0.99 18.55 3.98
C LYS A 3 0.50 18.49 4.32
N ILE A 4 0.88 17.54 5.17
CA ILE A 4 2.28 17.26 5.48
C ILE A 4 2.87 16.51 4.30
N LYS A 5 3.93 17.06 3.71
CA LYS A 5 4.62 16.42 2.58
C LYS A 5 5.55 15.32 3.09
N VAL A 6 5.35 14.10 2.60
CA VAL A 6 6.22 12.96 2.87
C VAL A 6 7.33 12.93 1.83
N ALA A 7 8.58 12.81 2.30
CA ALA A 7 9.76 12.99 1.44
C ALA A 7 10.06 11.81 0.51
N ASN A 8 9.74 10.59 0.95
CA ASN A 8 10.02 9.36 0.20
C ASN A 8 8.73 8.54 0.00
N PRO A 9 8.63 7.75 -1.08
CA PRO A 9 7.51 6.84 -1.28
C PRO A 9 7.39 5.79 -0.17
N VAL A 10 6.17 5.32 0.03
CA VAL A 10 5.86 4.18 0.92
C VAL A 10 5.24 3.06 0.08
N VAL A 11 5.61 1.82 0.38
CA VAL A 11 5.02 0.66 -0.28
C VAL A 11 3.72 0.27 0.43
N GLU A 12 2.64 0.15 -0.32
CA GLU A 12 1.34 -0.32 0.18
C GLU A 12 1.04 -1.71 -0.39
N LEU A 13 0.69 -2.63 0.49
CA LEU A 13 0.34 -4.00 0.16
C LEU A 13 -1.12 -4.22 0.56
N ASP A 14 -2.02 -4.20 -0.42
CA ASP A 14 -3.46 -4.34 -0.15
C ASP A 14 -3.82 -5.80 0.15
N GLY A 15 -4.88 -5.99 0.94
CA GLY A 15 -5.30 -7.30 1.43
C GLY A 15 -6.67 -7.74 0.91
N ASP A 16 -7.32 -8.62 1.67
CA ASP A 16 -8.58 -9.26 1.30
C ASP A 16 -9.75 -8.83 2.20
N GLU A 17 -10.96 -9.19 1.75
CA GLU A 17 -12.20 -9.20 2.54
C GLU A 17 -12.48 -7.90 3.34
N MET A 18 -12.79 -8.03 4.64
CA MET A 18 -13.14 -6.91 5.50
C MET A 18 -11.95 -5.98 5.75
N THR A 19 -10.72 -6.51 5.76
CA THR A 19 -9.52 -5.70 5.97
C THR A 19 -9.28 -4.75 4.81
N ARG A 20 -9.55 -5.16 3.56
CA ARG A 20 -9.46 -4.27 2.38
C ARG A 20 -10.40 -3.06 2.49
N ILE A 21 -11.63 -3.28 2.95
CA ILE A 21 -12.62 -2.22 3.14
C ILE A 21 -12.20 -1.26 4.25
N ILE A 22 -11.78 -1.81 5.40
CA ILE A 22 -11.31 -1.01 6.54
C ILE A 22 -10.05 -0.22 6.16
N TRP A 23 -9.15 -0.81 5.38
CA TRP A 23 -7.92 -0.17 4.94
C TRP A 23 -8.21 1.04 4.04
N GLN A 24 -9.13 0.91 3.09
CA GLN A 24 -9.58 2.05 2.28
C GLN A 24 -10.18 3.17 3.15
N PHE A 25 -10.99 2.82 4.16
CA PHE A 25 -11.53 3.80 5.10
C PHE A 25 -10.43 4.54 5.88
N ILE A 26 -9.42 3.82 6.38
CA ILE A 26 -8.27 4.41 7.08
C ILE A 26 -7.54 5.39 6.15
N LYS A 27 -7.24 4.99 4.91
CA LYS A 27 -6.57 5.86 3.95
C LYS A 27 -7.37 7.16 3.71
N ASP A 28 -8.66 7.04 3.45
CA ASP A 28 -9.51 8.17 3.07
C ASP A 28 -9.83 9.12 4.23
N LYS A 29 -9.97 8.59 5.45
CA LYS A 29 -10.37 9.40 6.61
C LYS A 29 -9.20 9.84 7.48
N LEU A 30 -8.15 9.03 7.54
CA LEU A 30 -7.10 9.19 8.55
C LEU A 30 -5.71 9.49 7.95
N ILE A 31 -5.50 9.26 6.64
CA ILE A 31 -4.18 9.47 6.00
C ILE A 31 -4.24 10.58 4.94
N HIS A 32 -4.95 10.37 3.84
CA HIS A 32 -5.01 11.28 2.69
C HIS A 32 -5.48 12.71 3.01
N PRO A 33 -6.34 12.97 4.01
CA PRO A 33 -6.69 14.34 4.40
C PRO A 33 -5.51 15.13 4.99
N TYR A 34 -4.51 14.44 5.54
CA TYR A 34 -3.44 15.04 6.33
C TYR A 34 -2.07 14.92 5.67
N LEU A 35 -1.83 13.90 4.85
CA LEU A 35 -0.54 13.62 4.22
C LEU A 35 -0.61 13.75 2.69
N ASP A 36 0.43 14.35 2.12
CA ASP A 36 0.77 14.29 0.69
C ASP A 36 1.93 13.31 0.54
N LEU A 37 1.64 12.09 0.11
CA LEU A 37 2.60 10.99 0.00
C LEU A 37 2.46 10.27 -1.33
N GLU A 38 3.59 9.78 -1.84
CA GLU A 38 3.65 8.88 -2.98
C GLU A 38 3.53 7.44 -2.48
N ILE A 39 2.65 6.66 -3.11
CA ILE A 39 2.37 5.27 -2.74
C ILE A 39 2.78 4.36 -3.91
N ASP A 40 3.68 3.41 -3.64
CA ASP A 40 4.00 2.32 -4.54
C ASP A 40 3.10 1.12 -4.18
N TYR A 41 2.07 0.88 -4.99
CA TYR A 41 0.93 0.03 -4.64
C TYR A 41 1.05 -1.38 -5.22
N TYR A 42 0.78 -2.38 -4.38
CA TYR A 42 0.74 -3.80 -4.73
C TYR A 42 -0.53 -4.43 -4.20
N ASP A 43 -1.35 -5.02 -5.08
CA ASP A 43 -2.54 -5.78 -4.68
C ASP A 43 -2.13 -7.21 -4.28
N LEU A 44 -2.16 -7.53 -2.99
CA LEU A 44 -1.88 -8.88 -2.49
C LEU A 44 -3.16 -9.69 -2.21
N SER A 45 -4.28 -9.31 -2.81
CA SER A 45 -5.48 -10.16 -2.78
C SER A 45 -5.20 -11.55 -3.33
N VAL A 46 -5.95 -12.53 -2.84
CA VAL A 46 -5.80 -13.92 -3.23
C VAL A 46 -5.96 -14.10 -4.75
N GLU A 47 -6.88 -13.38 -5.38
CA GLU A 47 -7.11 -13.44 -6.81
C GLU A 47 -5.93 -12.88 -7.61
N ASN A 48 -5.35 -11.75 -7.18
CA ASN A 48 -4.21 -11.17 -7.89
C ASN A 48 -2.92 -11.98 -7.68
N ARG A 49 -2.75 -12.56 -6.50
CA ARG A 49 -1.64 -13.48 -6.23
C ARG A 49 -1.75 -14.73 -7.09
N ASP A 50 -2.94 -15.32 -7.21
CA ASP A 50 -3.15 -16.48 -8.10
C ASP A 50 -2.89 -16.12 -9.57
N ALA A 51 -3.45 -14.99 -10.04
CA ALA A 51 -3.30 -14.53 -11.43
C ALA A 51 -1.84 -14.24 -11.83
N THR A 52 -0.99 -13.87 -10.87
CA THR A 52 0.42 -13.54 -11.11
C THR A 52 1.38 -14.66 -10.76
N GLY A 53 0.89 -15.85 -10.36
CA GLY A 53 1.76 -16.91 -9.85
C GLY A 53 2.57 -16.47 -8.63
N ASP A 54 1.96 -15.63 -7.79
CA ASP A 54 2.51 -14.99 -6.59
C ASP A 54 3.71 -14.04 -6.83
N GLN A 55 3.98 -13.66 -8.09
CA GLN A 55 5.06 -12.72 -8.43
C GLN A 55 4.84 -11.34 -7.79
N VAL A 56 3.59 -10.88 -7.67
CA VAL A 56 3.26 -9.59 -7.03
C VAL A 56 3.76 -9.51 -5.58
N THR A 57 3.78 -10.63 -4.85
CA THR A 57 4.28 -10.71 -3.47
C THR A 57 5.79 -10.49 -3.41
N ILE A 58 6.52 -11.05 -4.38
CA ILE A 58 7.98 -10.88 -4.52
C ILE A 58 8.31 -9.44 -4.89
N ASP A 59 7.55 -8.86 -5.83
CA ASP A 59 7.76 -7.50 -6.28
C ASP A 59 7.51 -6.49 -5.16
N ALA A 60 6.46 -6.70 -4.36
CA ALA A 60 6.17 -5.90 -3.18
C ALA A 60 7.32 -5.96 -2.16
N ALA A 61 7.88 -7.15 -1.90
CA ALA A 61 9.03 -7.31 -1.01
C ALA A 61 10.29 -6.58 -1.55
N ASN A 62 10.53 -6.63 -2.86
CA ASN A 62 11.63 -5.89 -3.49
C ASN A 62 11.43 -4.38 -3.42
N ALA A 63 10.20 -3.89 -3.57
CA ALA A 63 9.88 -2.48 -3.39
C ALA A 63 10.12 -2.04 -1.95
N ILE A 64 9.70 -2.83 -0.96
CA ILE A 64 9.98 -2.53 0.46
C ILE A 64 11.48 -2.46 0.69
N LYS A 65 12.24 -3.40 0.14
CA LYS A 65 13.71 -3.39 0.22
C LYS A 65 14.31 -2.13 -0.41
N LYS A 66 13.71 -1.59 -1.48
CA LYS A 66 14.16 -0.37 -2.18
C LYS A 66 13.85 0.90 -1.37
N TYR A 67 12.62 1.06 -0.87
CA TYR A 67 12.19 2.31 -0.20
C TYR A 67 12.34 2.28 1.33
N GLY A 68 12.54 1.09 1.92
CA GLY A 68 12.78 0.87 3.35
C GLY A 68 11.52 0.84 4.21
N VAL A 69 10.35 1.20 3.68
CA VAL A 69 9.08 1.24 4.43
C VAL A 69 7.97 0.58 3.62
N GLY A 70 7.27 -0.37 4.25
CA GLY A 70 6.07 -1.01 3.72
C GLY A 70 4.96 -1.09 4.75
N ILE A 71 3.72 -1.00 4.29
CA ILE A 71 2.51 -1.15 5.12
C ILE A 71 1.62 -2.21 4.47
N LYS A 72 1.19 -3.17 5.28
CA LYS A 72 0.34 -4.30 4.90
C LYS A 72 -0.79 -4.44 5.91
#